data_AF-A0A2V2VC82-F1
#
_entry.id   AF-A0A2V2VC82-F1
#
_cell.length_a   1.000
_cell.length_b   1.000
_cell.length_c   1.000
_cell.angle_alpha   90.00
_cell.angle_beta   90.00
_cell.angle_gamma   90.00
#
_symmetry.space_group_name_H-M   'P 1'
#
loop_
_entity.id
_entity.type
_entity.pdbx_description
1 polymer ?
#
loop_
_entity_poly.entity_id
_entity_poly.type
_entity_poly.pdbx_seq_one_letter_code
_entity_poly.pdbx_strand_id
1 'polypeptide(L)'
;MEIGLNLIKIAAPYIVQYLGIMERPPRVDVEEFFQQAEVTEGFKPWEAPTHVSGTFRALFIGINYYGTSAELSGCCNDVKQIIATLQRKRIPIDEMSILVDEKGFPGANGLPTRDNIVRYMAWLVKGAKPGDVLFMHYSGHGTQTRATSDTEEKI
;
A
#
# COMPACT_ATOMS: atom_id res chain seq x y z
N MET A 1 8.17 -16.82 -2.81
CA MET A 1 6.87 -16.57 -3.47
C MET A 1 7.11 -16.10 -4.90
N GLU A 2 6.64 -16.82 -5.92
CA GLU A 2 6.80 -16.42 -7.34
C GLU A 2 5.63 -15.53 -7.79
N ILE A 3 5.52 -14.30 -7.25
CA ILE A 3 4.34 -13.44 -7.47
C ILE A 3 4.37 -12.75 -8.85
N GLY A 4 5.38 -12.98 -9.70
CA GLY A 4 5.41 -12.29 -11.00
C GLY A 4 6.42 -12.78 -12.03
N LEU A 5 6.85 -14.04 -11.98
CA LEU A 5 7.71 -14.59 -13.04
C LEU A 5 6.94 -14.94 -14.32
N ASN A 6 5.62 -15.19 -14.23
CA ASN A 6 4.79 -15.65 -15.35
C ASN A 6 3.75 -14.64 -15.87
N LEU A 7 3.77 -13.39 -15.40
CA LEU A 7 2.77 -12.38 -15.75
C LEU A 7 3.43 -11.11 -16.31
N ILE A 8 3.95 -11.19 -17.52
CA ILE A 8 4.01 -10.01 -18.39
C ILE A 8 2.59 -9.81 -18.95
N LYS A 9 1.65 -9.41 -18.09
CA LYS A 9 0.46 -8.73 -18.58
C LYS A 9 0.91 -7.30 -18.92
N ILE A 10 0.62 -6.90 -20.15
CA ILE A 10 1.02 -5.64 -20.76
C ILE A 10 0.76 -4.50 -19.78
N ALA A 11 1.78 -3.68 -19.51
CA ALA A 11 1.66 -2.39 -18.83
C ALA A 11 0.93 -1.40 -19.74
N ALA A 12 -0.34 -1.69 -20.02
CA ALA A 12 -1.23 -0.84 -20.80
C ALA A 12 -1.95 0.12 -19.85
N PRO A 13 -2.24 1.36 -20.29
CA PRO A 13 -3.13 2.24 -19.56
C PRO A 13 -4.49 1.57 -19.31
N TYR A 14 -5.07 1.81 -18.14
CA TYR A 14 -6.47 1.48 -17.84
C TYR A 14 -7.24 2.76 -17.48
N ILE A 15 -8.54 2.73 -17.68
CA ILE A 15 -9.40 3.89 -17.44
C ILE A 15 -9.62 4.05 -15.94
N VAL A 16 -9.40 5.28 -15.47
CA VAL A 16 -9.75 5.71 -14.11
C VAL A 16 -10.85 6.76 -14.23
N GLN A 17 -12.05 6.42 -13.76
CA GLN A 17 -13.19 7.32 -13.74
C GLN A 17 -13.09 8.31 -12.57
N TYR A 18 -13.47 9.57 -12.80
CA TYR A 18 -13.53 10.57 -11.74
C TYR A 18 -14.72 10.28 -10.80
N LEU A 19 -14.45 10.18 -9.50
CA LEU A 19 -15.47 9.87 -8.49
C LEU A 19 -16.30 11.08 -8.04
N GLY A 20 -15.94 12.30 -8.46
CA GLY A 20 -16.57 13.50 -7.92
C GLY A 20 -15.99 13.93 -6.57
N ILE A 21 -16.55 15.01 -6.01
CA ILE A 21 -16.20 15.47 -4.67
C ILE A 21 -16.84 14.55 -3.65
N MET A 22 -16.02 13.95 -2.79
CA MET A 22 -16.47 13.01 -1.75
C MET A 22 -16.69 13.72 -0.41
N GLU A 23 -17.52 13.12 0.43
CA GLU A 23 -17.62 13.50 1.83
C GLU A 23 -16.30 13.20 2.55
N ARG A 24 -15.88 14.15 3.39
CA ARG A 24 -14.62 14.02 4.15
C ARG A 24 -14.77 12.96 5.23
N PRO A 25 -13.89 11.94 5.30
CA PRO A 25 -13.94 10.95 6.36
C PRO A 25 -13.56 11.57 7.72
N PRO A 26 -13.88 10.90 8.84
CA PRO A 26 -13.36 11.28 10.15
C PRO A 26 -11.83 11.39 10.13
N ARG A 27 -11.27 12.34 10.90
CA ARG A 27 -9.82 12.46 11.05
C ARG A 27 -9.24 11.19 11.65
N VAL A 28 -7.97 10.96 11.36
CA VAL A 28 -7.21 9.83 11.91
C VAL A 28 -6.81 10.15 13.35
N ASP A 29 -7.15 9.26 14.28
CA ASP A 29 -6.56 9.24 15.61
C ASP A 29 -5.19 8.57 15.53
N VAL A 30 -4.14 9.40 15.48
CA VAL A 30 -2.78 8.91 15.27
C VAL A 30 -2.34 8.00 16.41
N GLU A 31 -2.65 8.34 17.66
CA GLU A 31 -2.20 7.59 18.83
C GLU A 31 -2.83 6.19 18.84
N GLU A 32 -4.13 6.09 18.56
CA GLU A 32 -4.84 4.81 18.46
C GLU A 32 -4.17 3.89 17.43
N PHE A 33 -3.88 4.41 16.23
CA PHE A 33 -3.30 3.58 15.17
C PHE A 33 -1.84 3.21 15.43
N PHE A 34 -1.06 4.02 16.14
CA PHE A 34 0.27 3.61 16.60
C PHE A 34 0.19 2.49 17.64
N GLN A 35 -0.78 2.49 18.55
CA GLN A 35 -1.00 1.38 19.48
C GLN A 35 -1.36 0.09 18.75
N GLN A 36 -2.25 0.16 17.75
CA GLN A 36 -2.58 -0.99 16.91
C GLN A 36 -1.38 -1.46 16.07
N ALA A 37 -0.51 -0.53 15.66
CA ALA A 37 0.67 -0.84 14.88
C ALA A 37 1.69 -1.66 15.65
N GLU A 38 1.78 -1.56 16.98
CA GLU A 38 2.76 -2.30 17.81
C GLU A 38 2.73 -3.81 17.55
N VAL A 39 1.53 -4.40 17.48
CA VAL A 39 1.31 -5.83 17.21
C VAL A 39 1.11 -6.17 15.74
N THR A 40 1.18 -5.17 14.86
CA THR A 40 1.11 -5.39 13.41
C THR A 40 2.49 -5.77 12.89
N GLU A 41 2.55 -6.79 12.04
CA GLU A 41 3.78 -7.32 11.47
C GLU A 41 3.61 -7.54 9.96
N GLY A 42 4.71 -7.37 9.22
CA GLY A 42 4.82 -7.84 7.84
C GLY A 42 5.40 -9.25 7.77
N PHE A 43 5.82 -9.64 6.57
CA PHE A 43 6.54 -10.90 6.37
C PHE A 43 7.78 -10.68 5.49
N LYS A 44 8.79 -11.54 5.62
CA LYS A 44 9.96 -11.55 4.72
C LYS A 44 9.55 -12.16 3.37
N PRO A 45 9.59 -11.42 2.24
CA PRO A 45 8.98 -11.89 1.00
C PRO A 45 9.91 -12.79 0.16
N TRP A 46 11.23 -12.59 0.25
CA TRP A 46 12.27 -13.37 -0.43
C TRP A 46 13.64 -13.14 0.22
N GLU A 47 14.56 -14.05 -0.08
CA GLU A 47 15.99 -13.89 0.25
C GLU A 47 16.67 -12.93 -0.73
N ALA A 48 17.52 -12.04 -0.19
CA ALA A 48 18.25 -11.01 -0.94
C ALA A 48 19.58 -10.69 -0.24
N PRO A 49 20.55 -10.06 -0.93
CA PRO A 49 21.79 -9.61 -0.31
C PRO A 49 21.50 -8.63 0.85
N THR A 50 22.25 -8.73 1.94
CA THR A 50 22.10 -7.83 3.08
C THR A 50 22.35 -6.38 2.67
N HIS A 51 21.48 -5.46 3.08
CA HIS A 51 21.73 -4.03 2.95
C HIS A 51 22.67 -3.54 4.05
N VAL A 52 23.37 -2.43 3.76
CA VAL A 52 24.54 -1.99 4.54
C VAL A 52 24.15 -1.42 5.91
N SER A 53 22.93 -0.91 6.09
CA SER A 53 22.48 -0.29 7.33
C SER A 53 20.96 -0.23 7.42
N GLY A 54 20.42 -0.28 8.65
CA GLY A 54 18.98 -0.14 8.94
C GLY A 54 18.18 -1.40 8.63
N THR A 55 16.88 -1.22 8.44
CA THR A 55 15.88 -2.21 7.99
C THR A 55 15.14 -1.69 6.77
N PHE A 56 14.66 -2.56 5.91
CA PHE A 56 13.81 -2.20 4.77
C PHE A 56 12.38 -2.67 5.00
N ARG A 57 11.43 -1.76 5.18
CA ARG A 57 9.99 -2.07 5.24
C ARG A 57 9.24 -1.56 4.02
N ALA A 58 8.30 -2.37 3.53
CA ALA A 58 7.51 -2.06 2.35
C ALA A 58 6.00 -2.30 2.55
N LEU A 59 5.18 -1.32 2.20
CA LEU A 59 3.72 -1.41 2.19
C LEU A 59 3.19 -1.29 0.76
N PHE A 60 2.35 -2.23 0.35
CA PHE A 60 1.68 -2.24 -0.93
C PHE A 60 0.17 -2.18 -0.74
N ILE A 61 -0.48 -1.26 -1.46
CA ILE A 61 -1.93 -1.08 -1.45
C ILE A 61 -2.42 -1.06 -2.90
N GLY A 62 -3.36 -1.95 -3.22
CA GLY A 62 -3.99 -2.02 -4.54
C GLY A 62 -5.49 -2.20 -4.39
N ILE A 63 -6.29 -1.31 -4.98
CA ILE A 63 -7.73 -1.30 -4.76
C ILE A 63 -8.46 -1.22 -6.10
N ASN A 64 -9.20 -2.27 -6.45
CA ASN A 64 -10.00 -2.34 -7.67
C ASN A 64 -11.49 -2.03 -7.44
N TYR A 65 -11.97 -1.93 -6.20
CA TYR A 65 -13.35 -1.58 -5.84
C TYR A 65 -14.40 -2.47 -6.54
N TYR A 66 -14.11 -3.77 -6.65
CA TYR A 66 -14.94 -4.74 -7.37
C TYR A 66 -16.43 -4.69 -7.01
N GLY A 67 -17.29 -4.70 -8.01
CA GLY A 67 -18.76 -4.70 -7.88
C GLY A 67 -19.37 -3.35 -7.51
N THR A 68 -18.59 -2.26 -7.55
CA THR A 68 -19.07 -0.92 -7.20
C THR A 68 -19.05 0.03 -8.39
N SER A 69 -19.69 1.19 -8.26
CA SER A 69 -19.57 2.27 -9.25
C SER A 69 -18.16 2.87 -9.33
N ALA A 70 -17.26 2.54 -8.41
CA ALA A 70 -15.87 3.00 -8.39
C ALA A 70 -14.91 1.95 -8.97
N GLU A 71 -15.39 0.86 -9.58
CA GLU A 71 -14.55 -0.24 -10.05
C GLU A 71 -13.40 0.21 -10.98
N LEU A 72 -12.22 -0.37 -10.77
CA LEU A 72 -11.00 -0.25 -11.56
C LEU A 72 -10.48 -1.65 -11.91
N SER A 73 -9.74 -1.76 -13.01
CA SER A 73 -9.27 -3.06 -13.52
C SER A 73 -7.76 -3.31 -13.34
N GLY A 74 -6.98 -2.30 -12.96
CA GLY A 74 -5.51 -2.34 -13.02
C GLY A 74 -4.76 -2.30 -11.69
N CYS A 75 -5.37 -1.84 -10.59
CA CYS A 75 -4.64 -1.46 -9.39
C CYS A 75 -3.96 -2.64 -8.68
N CYS A 76 -4.66 -3.77 -8.54
CA CYS A 76 -4.06 -5.00 -8.00
C CYS A 76 -2.98 -5.58 -8.94
N ASN A 77 -3.09 -5.35 -10.24
CA ASN A 77 -2.05 -5.73 -11.20
C ASN A 77 -0.81 -4.84 -11.09
N ASP A 78 -0.96 -3.54 -10.80
CA ASP A 78 0.17 -2.64 -10.52
C ASP A 78 0.99 -3.14 -9.32
N VAL A 79 0.31 -3.55 -8.23
CA VAL A 79 0.97 -4.14 -7.05
C VAL A 79 1.79 -5.37 -7.43
N LYS A 80 1.23 -6.29 -8.23
CA LYS A 80 1.97 -7.48 -8.72
C LYS A 80 3.22 -7.08 -9.49
N GLN A 81 3.11 -6.12 -10.39
CA GLN A 81 4.23 -5.67 -11.23
C GLN A 81 5.36 -5.03 -10.42
N ILE A 82 5.03 -4.19 -9.43
CA ILE A 82 6.05 -3.57 -8.56
C ILE A 82 6.72 -4.63 -7.70
N ILE A 83 5.96 -5.52 -7.05
CA ILE A 83 6.53 -6.62 -6.25
C ILE A 83 7.45 -7.49 -7.10
N ALA A 84 7.02 -7.88 -8.30
CA ALA A 84 7.83 -8.67 -9.23
C ALA A 84 9.11 -7.95 -9.65
N THR A 85 9.04 -6.63 -9.87
CA THR A 85 10.20 -5.81 -10.22
C THR A 85 11.20 -5.74 -9.08
N LEU A 86 10.73 -5.48 -7.85
CA LEU A 86 11.58 -5.43 -6.66
C LEU A 86 12.23 -6.79 -6.38
N GLN A 87 11.49 -7.89 -6.53
CA GLN A 87 12.01 -9.25 -6.41
C GLN A 87 13.08 -9.55 -7.46
N ARG A 88 12.83 -9.23 -8.74
CA ARG A 88 13.81 -9.42 -9.83
C ARG A 88 15.08 -8.62 -9.62
N LYS A 89 14.96 -7.42 -9.04
CA LYS A 89 16.09 -6.56 -8.67
C LYS A 89 16.77 -6.98 -7.36
N ARG A 90 16.27 -8.03 -6.69
CA ARG A 90 16.75 -8.52 -5.40
C ARG A 90 16.84 -7.42 -4.35
N ILE A 91 15.82 -6.55 -4.31
CA ILE A 91 15.74 -5.51 -3.28
C ILE A 91 15.58 -6.21 -1.91
N PRO A 92 16.41 -5.85 -0.91
CA PRO A 92 16.44 -6.55 0.36
C PRO A 92 15.36 -6.06 1.32
N ILE A 93 14.11 -6.39 1.02
CA ILE A 93 12.96 -6.08 1.88
C ILE A 93 12.99 -7.00 3.09
N ASP A 94 13.00 -6.46 4.30
CA ASP A 94 12.96 -7.20 5.57
C ASP A 94 11.54 -7.53 5.99
N GLU A 95 10.63 -6.56 5.91
CA GLU A 95 9.22 -6.81 6.12
C GLU A 95 8.37 -6.18 5.01
N MET A 96 7.46 -6.98 4.48
CA MET A 96 6.48 -6.59 3.48
C MET A 96 5.07 -6.76 4.03
N SER A 97 4.20 -5.80 3.74
CA SER A 97 2.76 -5.93 3.94
C SER A 97 2.00 -5.57 2.66
N ILE A 98 0.96 -6.34 2.34
CA ILE A 98 0.16 -6.21 1.12
C ILE A 98 -1.32 -6.10 1.49
N LEU A 99 -1.96 -5.00 1.10
CA LEU A 99 -3.39 -4.76 1.25
C LEU A 99 -4.05 -4.67 -0.14
N VAL A 100 -4.86 -5.66 -0.48
CA VAL A 100 -5.50 -5.76 -1.80
C VAL A 100 -6.90 -6.37 -1.70
N ASP A 101 -7.80 -5.94 -2.59
CA ASP A 101 -9.18 -6.45 -2.66
C ASP A 101 -9.36 -7.56 -3.71
N GLU A 102 -8.29 -7.98 -4.39
CA GLU A 102 -8.30 -9.15 -5.26
C GLU A 102 -8.31 -10.45 -4.44
N LYS A 103 -9.36 -11.25 -4.60
CA LYS A 103 -9.50 -12.55 -3.93
C LYS A 103 -8.37 -13.50 -4.35
N GLY A 104 -7.76 -14.17 -3.37
CA GLY A 104 -6.70 -15.15 -3.62
C GLY A 104 -5.35 -14.54 -4.00
N PHE A 105 -5.16 -13.23 -3.80
CA PHE A 105 -3.87 -12.59 -4.01
C PHE A 105 -2.80 -13.21 -3.08
N PRO A 106 -1.68 -13.74 -3.60
CA PRO A 106 -0.67 -14.40 -2.78
C PRO A 106 0.02 -13.44 -1.81
N GLY A 107 0.09 -13.81 -0.53
CA GLY A 107 0.76 -13.01 0.50
C GLY A 107 -0.01 -11.76 0.92
N ALA A 108 -1.30 -11.63 0.59
CA ALA A 108 -2.13 -10.54 1.10
C ALA A 108 -2.29 -10.63 2.62
N ASN A 109 -1.98 -9.54 3.34
CA ASN A 109 -2.19 -9.41 4.78
C ASN A 109 -3.66 -9.09 5.10
N GLY A 110 -4.40 -8.51 4.18
CA GLY A 110 -5.82 -8.22 4.37
C GLY A 110 -6.42 -7.31 3.30
N LEU A 111 -7.70 -6.98 3.50
CA LEU A 111 -8.42 -6.04 2.63
C LEU A 111 -7.94 -4.60 2.86
N PRO A 112 -7.93 -3.75 1.82
CA PRO A 112 -7.51 -2.35 1.91
C PRO A 112 -8.64 -1.46 2.44
N THR A 113 -9.15 -1.79 3.62
CA THR A 113 -10.12 -0.93 4.34
C THR A 113 -9.42 0.30 4.89
N ARG A 114 -10.17 1.37 5.21
CA ARG A 114 -9.63 2.58 5.83
C ARG A 114 -8.77 2.25 7.05
N ASP A 115 -9.32 1.47 7.98
CA ASP A 115 -8.63 1.15 9.24
C ASP A 115 -7.37 0.32 9.00
N ASN A 116 -7.40 -0.62 8.06
CA ASN A 116 -6.21 -1.37 7.67
C ASN A 116 -5.15 -0.47 7.05
N ILE A 117 -5.52 0.40 6.10
CA ILE A 117 -4.57 1.31 5.45
C ILE A 117 -3.89 2.19 6.50
N VAL A 118 -4.66 2.82 7.40
CA VAL A 118 -4.11 3.71 8.42
C VAL A 118 -3.23 2.95 9.41
N ARG A 119 -3.68 1.77 9.89
CA ARG A 119 -2.89 0.89 10.76
C ARG A 119 -1.56 0.47 10.12
N TYR A 120 -1.58 0.06 8.85
CA TYR A 120 -0.37 -0.38 8.16
C TYR A 120 0.55 0.79 7.77
N MET A 121 0.02 2.01 7.57
CA MET A 121 0.85 3.21 7.45
C MET A 121 1.57 3.53 8.76
N ALA A 122 0.89 3.41 9.91
CA ALA A 122 1.53 3.54 11.22
C ALA A 122 2.59 2.44 11.44
N TRP A 123 2.28 1.19 11.08
CA TRP A 123 3.23 0.07 11.10
C TRP A 123 4.46 0.33 10.22
N LEU A 124 4.31 0.95 9.05
CA LEU A 124 5.43 1.22 8.15
C LEU A 124 6.47 2.14 8.81
N VAL A 125 6.02 3.13 9.58
CA VAL A 125 6.89 4.16 10.16
C VAL A 125 7.25 3.92 11.63
N LYS A 126 6.54 3.03 12.34
CA LYS A 126 6.78 2.78 13.77
C LYS A 126 8.25 2.44 14.03
N GLY A 127 8.89 3.11 14.98
CA GLY A 127 10.26 2.81 15.40
C GLY A 127 11.34 2.99 14.32
N ALA A 128 11.09 3.74 13.24
CA ALA A 128 12.09 4.01 12.21
C ALA A 128 13.33 4.74 12.77
N LYS A 129 14.51 4.30 12.36
CA LYS A 129 15.82 4.79 12.82
C LYS A 129 16.67 5.28 11.65
N PRO A 130 17.73 6.08 11.90
CA PRO A 130 18.69 6.46 10.85
C PRO A 130 19.24 5.23 10.13
N GLY A 131 19.13 5.22 8.80
CA GLY A 131 19.55 4.12 7.94
C GLY A 131 18.41 3.22 7.46
N ASP A 132 17.23 3.26 8.10
CA ASP A 132 16.07 2.50 7.63
C ASP A 132 15.57 3.01 6.27
N VAL A 133 15.03 2.09 5.46
CA VAL A 133 14.40 2.38 4.17
C VAL A 133 12.93 2.00 4.24
N LEU A 134 12.06 2.97 3.97
CA LEU A 134 10.62 2.76 3.95
C LEU A 134 10.09 2.95 2.53
N PHE A 135 9.34 1.97 2.04
CA PHE A 135 8.73 2.01 0.72
C PHE A 135 7.21 1.89 0.84
N MET A 136 6.49 2.73 0.10
CA MET A 136 5.03 2.64 -0.01
C MET A 136 4.64 2.71 -1.47
N HIS A 137 3.75 1.81 -1.89
CA HIS A 137 3.09 1.84 -3.18
C HIS A 137 1.58 1.81 -2.99
N TYR A 138 0.89 2.81 -3.55
CA TYR A 138 -0.56 2.88 -3.60
C TYR A 138 -1.01 2.95 -5.06
N SER A 139 -1.93 2.07 -5.44
CA SER A 139 -2.69 2.16 -6.69
C SER A 139 -4.18 1.99 -6.39
N GLY A 140 -4.98 2.95 -6.84
CA GLY A 140 -6.40 3.08 -6.51
C GLY A 140 -6.91 4.47 -6.89
N HIS A 141 -8.11 4.83 -6.44
CA HIS A 141 -8.65 6.17 -6.70
C HIS A 141 -7.94 7.25 -5.91
N GLY A 142 -7.76 8.41 -6.53
CA GLY A 142 -7.44 9.68 -5.88
C GLY A 142 -8.58 10.66 -6.14
N THR A 143 -9.12 11.30 -5.10
CA THR A 143 -10.23 12.24 -5.24
C THR A 143 -10.13 13.39 -4.22
N GLN A 144 -11.06 14.32 -4.29
CA GLN A 144 -11.11 15.54 -3.49
C GLN A 144 -12.26 15.52 -2.50
N THR A 145 -12.05 16.15 -1.35
CA THR A 145 -13.10 16.41 -0.35
C THR A 145 -13.18 17.91 -0.10
N ARG A 146 -14.34 18.42 0.33
CA ARG A 146 -14.45 19.84 0.68
C ARG A 146 -13.69 20.13 1.97
N ALA A 147 -13.02 21.28 2.02
CA ALA A 147 -12.47 21.82 3.25
C ALA A 147 -13.60 22.17 4.22
N THR A 148 -13.52 21.70 5.47
CA THR A 148 -14.52 22.00 6.50
C THR A 148 -14.05 23.05 7.50
N SER A 149 -12.74 23.08 7.81
CA SER A 149 -12.15 24.03 8.77
C SER A 149 -10.60 24.04 8.76
N ASP A 150 -9.95 23.68 7.65
CA ASP A 150 -8.48 23.67 7.55
C ASP A 150 -7.96 25.06 7.22
N THR A 151 -7.86 25.93 8.23
CA THR A 151 -7.33 27.30 8.06
C THR A 151 -5.83 27.34 7.72
N GLU A 152 -5.13 26.21 7.83
CA GLU A 152 -3.69 26.06 7.61
C GLU A 152 -3.35 25.47 6.22
N GLU A 153 -4.30 24.89 5.48
CA GLU A 153 -4.09 24.50 4.08
C GLU A 153 -4.17 25.75 3.19
N LYS A 154 -3.05 26.44 3.04
CA LYS A 154 -2.93 27.53 2.06
C LYS A 154 -2.96 26.94 0.64
N ILE A 155 -3.87 27.48 -0.18
CA ILE A 155 -3.95 27.24 -1.64
C ILE A 155 -2.68 27.72 -2.33
#